data_AF-A0A6G3TZ91-F1
#
_entry.id   AF-A0A6G3TZ91-F1
#
_cell.length_a   1.000
_cell.length_b   1.000
_cell.length_c   1.000
_cell.angle_alpha   90.00
_cell.angle_beta   90.00
_cell.angle_gamma   90.00
#
_symmetry.space_group_name_H-M   'P 1'
#
loop_
_entity.id
_entity.type
_entity.pdbx_description
1 polymer ?
#
loop_
_entity_poly.entity_id
_entity_poly.type
_entity_poly.pdbx_seq_one_letter_code
_entity_poly.pdbx_strand_id
1 'polypeptide(L)'
;MPDDVLLAEVRYRVRGWNGTDADPVHDTERALRELAGLAGDVPVVLVGHSMGGRAALRAAAVPEVRGVVALAPWCPEGEPVAHLRDKDVVVLHGDHDRVTDPHASAAFVRRARESGARAAMRTVPG
;
A
#
# COMPACT_ATOMS: atom_id res chain seq x y z
N MET A 1 12.67 8.80 25.90
CA MET A 1 11.42 8.05 25.72
C MET A 1 11.74 6.92 24.76
N PRO A 2 11.26 5.69 24.96
CA PRO A 2 11.29 4.74 23.86
C PRO A 2 10.51 5.36 22.71
N ASP A 3 10.96 5.17 21.48
CA ASP A 3 10.20 5.65 20.33
C ASP A 3 8.84 4.94 20.32
N ASP A 4 7.74 5.71 20.34
CA ASP A 4 6.37 5.18 20.27
C ASP A 4 6.05 4.53 18.91
N VAL A 5 7.05 4.47 18.01
CA VAL A 5 6.94 3.99 16.64
C VAL A 5 8.13 3.09 16.34
N LEU A 6 7.83 1.88 15.84
CA LEU A 6 8.81 0.96 15.29
C LEU A 6 8.87 1.13 13.77
N LEU A 7 10.08 1.15 13.22
CA LEU A 7 10.32 1.17 11.78
C LEU A 7 10.85 -0.18 11.32
N ALA A 8 10.26 -0.71 10.26
CA ALA A 8 10.67 -1.94 9.59
C ALA A 8 10.67 -1.73 8.08
N GLU A 9 11.51 -2.48 7.38
CA GLU A 9 11.65 -2.42 5.92
C GLU A 9 11.30 -3.78 5.30
N VAL A 10 10.58 -3.77 4.18
CA VAL A 10 10.33 -4.97 3.39
C VAL A 10 11.41 -5.11 2.33
N ARG A 11 12.12 -6.25 2.34
CA ARG A 11 13.04 -6.61 1.26
C ARG A 11 12.38 -7.61 0.31
N TYR A 12 12.20 -7.20 -0.94
CA TYR A 12 11.69 -8.08 -1.99
C TYR A 12 12.75 -9.10 -2.39
N ARG A 13 12.36 -10.38 -2.42
CA ARG A 13 13.24 -11.49 -2.79
C ARG A 13 13.58 -11.48 -4.28
N VAL A 14 12.65 -11.01 -5.09
CA VAL A 14 12.68 -11.07 -6.55
C VAL A 14 12.26 -9.74 -7.15
N ARG A 15 12.75 -9.46 -8.37
CA ARG A 15 12.49 -8.19 -9.06
C ARG A 15 11.17 -8.25 -9.82
N GLY A 16 10.32 -7.26 -9.60
CA GLY A 16 9.08 -7.07 -10.36
C GLY A 16 7.85 -7.67 -9.68
N TRP A 17 6.71 -7.51 -10.34
CA TRP A 17 5.42 -7.98 -9.83
C TRP A 17 5.18 -9.47 -10.08
N ASN A 18 5.85 -10.05 -11.08
CA ASN A 18 5.82 -11.48 -11.39
C ASN A 18 4.41 -12.01 -11.71
N GLY A 19 3.65 -11.26 -12.51
CA GLY A 19 2.38 -11.71 -13.05
C GLY A 19 1.32 -11.97 -11.98
N THR A 20 0.77 -13.18 -11.99
CA THR A 20 -0.26 -13.61 -11.01
C THR A 20 0.33 -13.91 -9.64
N ASP A 21 1.63 -14.19 -9.56
CA ASP A 21 2.29 -14.58 -8.31
C ASP A 21 2.40 -13.40 -7.34
N ALA A 22 2.48 -12.17 -7.85
CA ALA A 22 2.45 -10.96 -7.03
C ALA A 22 3.48 -10.99 -5.88
N ASP A 23 4.69 -11.50 -6.12
CA ASP A 23 5.71 -11.73 -5.09
C ASP A 23 5.92 -10.57 -4.10
N PRO A 24 5.91 -9.29 -4.52
CA PRO A 24 6.03 -8.17 -3.57
C PRO A 24 4.96 -8.16 -2.47
N VAL A 25 3.75 -8.67 -2.76
CA VAL A 25 2.67 -8.82 -1.77
C VAL A 25 3.05 -9.88 -0.75
N HIS A 26 3.47 -11.07 -1.20
CA HIS A 26 3.87 -12.15 -0.31
C HIS A 26 5.08 -11.80 0.56
N ASP A 27 6.03 -11.04 0.01
CA ASP A 27 7.17 -10.53 0.77
C ASP A 27 6.73 -9.50 1.83
N THR A 28 5.75 -8.65 1.52
CA THR A 28 5.15 -7.70 2.47
C THR A 28 4.39 -8.42 3.59
N GLU A 29 3.55 -9.40 3.24
CA GLU A 29 2.81 -10.21 4.22
C GLU A 29 3.74 -11.02 5.13
N ARG A 30 4.85 -11.53 4.59
CA ARG A 30 5.87 -12.20 5.40
C ARG A 30 6.54 -11.24 6.37
N ALA A 31 6.93 -10.04 5.92
CA ALA A 31 7.52 -9.03 6.78
C ALA A 31 6.57 -8.60 7.92
N LEU A 32 5.26 -8.53 7.64
CA LEU A 32 4.24 -8.28 8.67
C LEU A 32 4.18 -9.39 9.72
N ARG A 33 4.24 -10.67 9.30
CA ARG A 33 4.29 -11.81 10.24
C ARG A 33 5.56 -11.81 11.09
N GLU A 34 6.71 -11.48 10.49
CA GLU A 34 7.98 -11.35 11.21
C GLU A 34 7.93 -10.20 12.23
N LEU A 35 7.35 -9.05 11.85
CA LEU A 35 7.14 -7.91 12.74
C LEU A 35 6.25 -8.29 13.93
N ALA A 36 5.15 -9.00 13.71
CA ALA A 36 4.28 -9.47 14.79
C ALA A 36 5.01 -10.39 15.78
N GLY A 37 5.93 -11.23 15.28
CA GLY A 37 6.79 -12.07 16.15
C GLY A 37 7.78 -11.27 17.01
N LEU A 38 8.19 -10.08 16.56
CA LEU A 38 9.17 -9.23 17.26
C LEU A 38 8.51 -8.20 18.18
N ALA A 39 7.38 -7.64 17.77
CA ALA A 39 6.73 -6.49 18.41
C ALA A 39 5.32 -6.80 18.97
N GLY A 40 4.79 -8.00 18.73
CA GLY A 40 3.41 -8.36 19.04
C GLY A 40 2.40 -7.75 18.06
N ASP A 41 1.11 -7.89 18.40
CA ASP A 41 -0.02 -7.42 17.58
C ASP A 41 -0.21 -5.90 17.71
N VAL A 42 0.71 -5.14 17.12
CA VAL A 42 0.66 -3.67 17.09
C VAL A 42 0.00 -3.16 15.79
N PRO A 43 -0.73 -2.03 15.83
CA PRO A 43 -1.26 -1.40 14.62
C PRO A 43 -0.16 -1.02 13.63
N VAL A 44 -0.32 -1.38 12.35
CA VAL A 44 0.68 -1.12 11.30
C VAL A 44 0.16 -0.11 10.27
N VAL A 45 1.05 0.79 9.82
CA VAL A 45 0.86 1.59 8.61
C VAL A 45 1.90 1.16 7.59
N LEU A 46 1.45 0.81 6.38
CA LEU A 46 2.35 0.49 5.27
C LEU A 46 2.64 1.73 4.45
N VAL A 47 3.90 1.95 4.12
CA VAL A 47 4.33 3.01 3.19
C VAL A 47 5.01 2.34 2.00
N GLY A 48 4.58 2.67 0.79
CA GLY A 48 5.12 2.03 -0.42
C GLY A 48 5.12 2.95 -1.62
N HIS A 49 6.14 2.83 -2.46
CA HIS A 49 6.30 3.61 -3.70
C HIS A 49 6.12 2.74 -4.95
N SER A 50 5.42 3.23 -5.98
CA SER A 50 5.25 2.54 -7.26
C SER A 50 4.73 1.11 -7.09
N MET A 51 5.50 0.09 -7.52
CA MET A 51 5.19 -1.32 -7.28
C MET A 51 5.02 -1.64 -5.80
N GLY A 52 5.85 -1.05 -4.92
CA GLY A 52 5.71 -1.22 -3.48
C GLY A 52 4.47 -0.54 -2.90
N GLY A 53 4.00 0.54 -3.53
CA GLY A 53 2.70 1.15 -3.20
C GLY A 53 1.55 0.21 -3.52
N ARG A 54 1.59 -0.45 -4.68
CA ARG A 54 0.63 -1.51 -5.04
C ARG A 54 0.70 -2.69 -4.06
N ALA A 55 1.91 -3.13 -3.73
CA ALA A 55 2.12 -4.23 -2.78
C ALA A 55 1.54 -3.90 -1.40
N ALA A 56 1.78 -2.68 -0.89
CA ALA A 56 1.22 -2.20 0.35
C ALA A 56 -0.31 -2.15 0.33
N LEU A 57 -0.89 -1.62 -0.75
CA LEU A 57 -2.36 -1.60 -0.94
C LEU A 57 -2.95 -3.00 -0.92
N ARG A 58 -2.29 -4.00 -1.51
CA ARG A 58 -2.74 -5.39 -1.54
C ARG A 58 -2.58 -6.08 -0.19
N ALA A 59 -1.44 -5.89 0.46
CA ALA A 59 -1.14 -6.46 1.78
C ALA A 59 -1.98 -5.86 2.91
N ALA A 60 -2.67 -4.73 2.68
CA ALA A 60 -3.61 -4.15 3.64
C ALA A 60 -4.81 -5.04 4.00
N ALA A 61 -4.98 -6.18 3.33
CA ALA A 61 -5.90 -7.24 3.74
C ALA A 61 -5.50 -7.87 5.10
N VAL A 62 -4.24 -7.74 5.50
CA VAL A 62 -3.73 -8.20 6.79
C VAL A 62 -4.39 -7.41 7.94
N PRO A 63 -4.94 -8.07 8.99
CA PRO A 63 -5.76 -7.41 10.01
C PRO A 63 -5.08 -6.25 10.74
N GLU A 64 -3.81 -6.39 11.06
CA GLU A 64 -2.98 -5.45 11.82
C GLU A 64 -2.75 -4.13 11.05
N VAL A 65 -2.82 -4.16 9.72
CA VAL A 65 -2.65 -2.98 8.88
C VAL A 65 -3.86 -2.07 9.04
N ARG A 66 -3.68 -0.88 9.60
CA ARG A 66 -4.75 0.11 9.77
C ARG A 66 -4.80 1.13 8.65
N GLY A 67 -3.65 1.39 8.01
CA GLY A 67 -3.60 2.30 6.89
C GLY A 67 -2.46 2.07 5.92
N VAL A 68 -2.58 2.72 4.76
CA VAL A 68 -1.58 2.71 3.69
C VAL A 68 -1.30 4.12 3.22
N VAL A 69 -0.02 4.46 3.11
CA VAL A 69 0.47 5.63 2.37
C VAL A 69 1.13 5.15 1.09
N ALA A 70 0.46 5.33 -0.04
CA ALA A 70 0.93 4.89 -1.34
C ALA A 70 1.46 6.08 -2.15
N LEU A 71 2.76 6.03 -2.50
CA LEU A 71 3.47 7.07 -3.24
C LEU A 71 3.56 6.64 -4.70
N ALA A 72 2.98 7.43 -5.61
CA ALA A 72 2.91 7.15 -7.04
C ALA A 72 2.62 5.66 -7.34
N PRO A 73 1.57 5.04 -6.75
CA PRO A 73 1.40 3.61 -6.86
C PRO A 73 1.05 3.21 -8.29
N TRP A 74 1.66 2.11 -8.74
CA TRP A 74 1.24 1.46 -9.98
C TRP A 74 -0.05 0.67 -9.72
N CYS A 75 -1.21 1.23 -10.06
CA CYS A 75 -2.50 0.56 -9.92
C CYS A 75 -3.09 0.25 -11.30
N PRO A 76 -2.95 -0.97 -11.83
CA PRO A 76 -3.58 -1.32 -13.11
C PRO A 76 -5.11 -1.28 -13.03
N GLU A 77 -5.75 -1.24 -14.19
CA GLU A 77 -7.21 -1.31 -14.26
C GLU A 77 -7.73 -2.58 -13.55
N GLY A 78 -8.85 -2.43 -12.83
CA GLY A 78 -9.43 -3.54 -12.09
C GLY A 78 -8.76 -3.85 -10.76
N GLU A 79 -7.65 -3.19 -10.39
CA GLU A 79 -6.93 -3.46 -9.14
C GLU A 79 -7.89 -3.56 -7.93
N PRO A 80 -7.87 -4.65 -7.14
CA PRO A 80 -8.88 -4.88 -6.12
C PRO A 80 -8.84 -3.88 -4.97
N VAL A 81 -10.02 -3.56 -4.44
CA VAL A 81 -10.20 -2.57 -3.37
C VAL A 81 -11.06 -3.05 -2.20
N ALA A 82 -11.76 -4.19 -2.34
CA ALA A 82 -12.77 -4.61 -1.37
C ALA A 82 -12.20 -4.86 0.04
N HIS A 83 -10.96 -5.35 0.11
CA HIS A 83 -10.24 -5.60 1.35
C HIS A 83 -9.80 -4.31 2.07
N LEU A 84 -9.91 -3.14 1.44
CA LEU A 84 -9.60 -1.85 2.05
C LEU A 84 -10.74 -1.25 2.87
N ARG A 85 -11.88 -1.95 2.95
CA ARG A 85 -13.00 -1.53 3.81
C ARG A 85 -12.50 -1.24 5.22
N ASP A 86 -12.93 -0.10 5.76
CA ASP A 86 -12.58 0.40 7.09
C ASP A 86 -11.08 0.71 7.31
N LYS A 87 -10.24 0.69 6.26
CA LYS A 87 -8.83 1.09 6.29
C LYS A 87 -8.67 2.57 5.89
N ASP A 88 -7.62 3.22 6.42
CA ASP A 88 -7.20 4.55 5.98
C ASP A 88 -6.24 4.45 4.79
N VAL A 89 -6.52 5.15 3.70
CA VAL A 89 -5.67 5.09 2.49
C VAL A 89 -5.34 6.50 2.01
N VAL A 90 -4.06 6.84 1.99
CA VAL A 90 -3.58 8.11 1.43
C VAL A 90 -2.73 7.81 0.21
N VAL A 91 -3.10 8.38 -0.93
CA VAL A 91 -2.32 8.30 -2.16
C VAL A 91 -1.70 9.67 -2.45
N LEU A 92 -0.39 9.71 -2.62
CA LEU A 92 0.33 10.89 -3.11
C LEU A 92 0.84 10.59 -4.51
N HIS A 93 0.56 11.43 -5.50
CA HIS A 93 0.98 11.17 -6.88
C HIS A 93 1.40 12.47 -7.58
N GLY A 94 2.52 12.45 -8.30
CA GLY A 94 2.96 13.57 -9.13
C GLY A 94 1.99 13.86 -10.27
N ASP A 95 1.72 15.13 -10.58
CA ASP A 95 0.84 15.48 -11.69
C ASP A 95 1.51 15.35 -13.08
N HIS A 96 2.85 15.33 -13.14
CA HIS A 96 3.61 15.03 -14.38
C HIS A 96 4.34 13.68 -14.34
N ASP A 97 3.89 12.73 -13.52
CA ASP A 97 4.47 11.38 -13.51
C ASP A 97 4.30 10.71 -14.89
N ARG A 98 5.43 10.23 -15.45
CA ARG A 98 5.48 9.56 -16.77
C ARG A 98 5.64 8.04 -16.66
N VAL A 99 5.82 7.53 -15.44
CA VAL A 99 6.05 6.11 -15.14
C VAL A 99 4.75 5.46 -14.69
N THR A 100 4.03 6.10 -13.77
CA THR A 100 2.70 5.67 -13.33
C THR A 100 1.66 6.75 -13.60
N ASP A 101 0.44 6.33 -13.93
CA ASP A 101 -0.63 7.26 -14.31
C ASP A 101 -1.36 7.82 -13.07
N PRO A 102 -1.33 9.14 -12.82
CA PRO A 102 -2.08 9.74 -11.72
C PRO A 102 -3.60 9.55 -11.86
N HIS A 103 -4.14 9.44 -13.08
CA HIS A 103 -5.56 9.15 -13.28
C HIS A 103 -5.93 7.73 -12.82
N ALA A 104 -5.04 6.76 -12.99
CA ALA A 104 -5.22 5.41 -12.47
C ALA A 104 -5.27 5.41 -10.92
N SER A 105 -4.42 6.21 -10.28
CA SER A 105 -4.48 6.44 -8.83
C SER A 105 -5.80 7.08 -8.37
N ALA A 106 -6.28 8.08 -9.10
CA ALA A 106 -7.58 8.72 -8.81
C ALA A 106 -8.74 7.73 -8.95
N ALA A 107 -8.72 6.91 -10.00
CA ALA A 107 -9.73 5.87 -10.23
C ALA A 107 -9.71 4.79 -9.13
N PHE A 108 -8.52 4.38 -8.69
CA PHE A 108 -8.35 3.44 -7.57
C PHE A 108 -8.93 4.03 -6.27
N VAL A 109 -8.57 5.26 -5.91
CA VAL A 109 -9.05 5.92 -4.68
C VAL A 109 -10.58 6.06 -4.69
N ARG A 110 -11.17 6.42 -5.83
CA ARG A 110 -12.64 6.47 -5.98
C ARG A 110 -13.28 5.11 -5.67
N ARG A 111 -12.80 4.05 -6.31
CA ARG A 111 -13.31 2.68 -6.09
C ARG A 111 -13.12 2.22 -4.64
N ALA A 112 -11.99 2.56 -4.01
CA ALA A 112 -11.73 2.25 -2.61
C ALA A 112 -12.73 2.94 -1.68
N ARG A 113 -13.04 4.23 -1.92
CA ARG A 113 -14.10 4.96 -1.19
C ARG A 113 -15.46 4.30 -1.34
N GLU A 114 -15.84 3.98 -2.58
CA GLU A 114 -17.10 3.29 -2.88
C GLU A 114 -17.20 1.92 -2.18
N SER A 115 -16.06 1.27 -1.93
CA SER A 115 -15.97 0.02 -1.17
C SER A 115 -15.92 0.18 0.35
N GLY A 116 -15.95 1.42 0.87
CA GLY A 116 -15.97 1.71 2.31
C GLY A 116 -14.61 2.01 2.94
N ALA A 117 -13.56 2.27 2.15
CA ALA A 117 -12.28 2.75 2.68
C ALA A 117 -12.33 4.26 2.99
N ARG A 118 -11.61 4.70 4.02
CA ARG A 118 -11.30 6.12 4.27
C ARG A 118 -10.13 6.53 3.39
N ALA A 119 -10.39 6.60 2.08
CA ALA A 119 -9.35 6.86 1.10
C ALA A 119 -9.29 8.34 0.68
N ALA A 120 -8.10 8.85 0.34
CA ALA A 120 -7.90 10.15 -0.27
C ALA A 120 -6.67 10.17 -1.17
N MET A 121 -6.72 11.00 -2.21
CA MET A 121 -5.57 11.31 -3.04
C MET A 121 -5.17 12.77 -2.82
N ARG A 122 -3.87 13.05 -2.90
CA ARG A 122 -3.30 14.38 -3.11
C ARG A 122 -2.36 14.33 -4.29
N THR A 123 -2.51 15.28 -5.19
CA THR A 123 -1.54 15.53 -6.24
C THR A 123 -0.36 16.30 -5.66
N VAL A 124 0.85 15.94 -6.09
CA VAL A 124 2.08 16.65 -5.78
C VAL A 124 2.50 17.36 -7.05
N PRO A 125 2.51 18.71 -7.09
CA PRO A 125 2.96 19.44 -8.27
C PRO A 125 4.43 19.17 -8.56
N GLY A 126 4.78 18.90 -9.82
CA GLY A 126 6.18 18.78 -10.26
C GLY A 126 6.35 18.12 -11.61
#